data_AF-A0A3D2M6Q0-F1
#
_entry.id   AF-A0A3D2M6Q0-F1
#
_cell.length_a   1.000
_cell.length_b   1.000
_cell.length_c   1.000
_cell.angle_alpha   90.00
_cell.angle_beta   90.00
_cell.angle_gamma   90.00
#
_symmetry.space_group_name_H-M   'P 1'
#
loop_
_entity.id
_entity.type
_entity.pdbx_description
1 polymer ?
#
loop_
_entity_poly.entity_id
_entity_poly.type
_entity_poly.pdbx_seq_one_letter_code
_entity_poly.pdbx_strand_id
1 'polypeptide(L)' 'MNLIPEWRKAWKLSSLQIAIRDAIINAAALGWTAFDGHVRPVLWASVNMFLGVAVAVARVIPQPKVTGTE' A
#
# COMPACT_ATOMS: atom_id res chain seq x y z
N MET A 1 12.81 -5.50 -27.51
CA MET A 1 11.86 -5.86 -26.44
C MET A 1 10.86 -4.73 -26.27
N ASN A 2 9.77 -4.74 -27.04
CA ASN A 2 8.74 -3.69 -26.97
C ASN A 2 7.47 -4.33 -26.43
N LEU A 3 7.48 -4.68 -25.14
CA LEU A 3 6.41 -5.45 -24.50
C LEU A 3 5.12 -4.64 -24.33
N ILE A 4 5.21 -3.30 -24.35
CA ILE A 4 4.06 -2.40 -24.42
C ILE A 4 4.51 -1.19 -25.28
N PRO A 5 3.94 -0.97 -26.47
CA PRO A 5 4.37 0.10 -27.39
C PRO A 5 4.25 1.51 -26.78
N GLU A 6 3.48 1.64 -25.69
CA GLU A 6 3.17 2.88 -25.00
C GLU A 6 3.53 2.84 -23.52
N TRP A 7 4.60 2.11 -23.14
CA TRP A 7 5.03 1.98 -21.73
C TRP A 7 5.13 3.34 -21.02
N ARG A 8 5.64 4.36 -21.72
CA ARG A 8 5.76 5.73 -21.20
C ARG A 8 4.39 6.40 -20.93
N LYS A 9 3.32 6.01 -21.64
CA LYS A 9 1.94 6.44 -21.35
C LYS A 9 1.34 5.60 -20.21
N ALA A 10 1.64 4.29 -20.15
CA ALA A 10 1.18 3.42 -19.07
C ALA A 10 1.65 3.91 -17.69
N TRP A 11 2.87 4.44 -17.58
CA TRP A 11 3.39 5.07 -16.34
C TRP A 11 2.60 6.29 -15.85
N LYS A 12 1.81 6.93 -16.72
CA LYS A 12 0.96 8.06 -16.35
C LYS A 12 -0.41 7.63 -15.82
N LEU A 13 -0.76 6.35 -15.94
CA LEU A 13 -2.02 5.83 -15.41
C LEU A 13 -1.95 5.81 -13.88
N SER A 14 -2.91 6.47 -13.25
CA SER A 14 -3.06 6.48 -11.79
C SER A 14 -3.23 5.07 -11.23
N SER A 15 -3.90 4.16 -11.95
CA SER A 15 -4.05 2.75 -11.56
C SER A 15 -2.70 2.02 -11.47
N LEU A 16 -1.79 2.23 -12.42
CA LEU A 16 -0.46 1.63 -12.39
C LEU A 16 0.39 2.20 -11.26
N GLN A 17 0.29 3.52 -11.02
CA GLN A 17 0.99 4.18 -9.92
C GLN A 17 0.52 3.68 -8.55
N ILE A 18 -0.79 3.49 -8.38
CA ILE A 18 -1.37 2.91 -7.16
C ILE A 18 -0.88 1.47 -6.98
N ALA A 19 -0.94 0.64 -8.02
CA ALA A 19 -0.47 -0.75 -7.96
C ALA A 19 1.01 -0.85 -7.55
N ILE A 20 1.86 0.03 -8.08
CA ILE A 20 3.29 0.09 -7.71
C ILE A 20 3.44 0.54 -6.25
N ARG A 21 2.66 1.54 -5.82
CA ARG A 21 2.70 2.01 -4.43
C ARG A 21 2.28 0.90 -3.47
N ASP A 22 1.25 0.15 -3.80
CA ASP A 22 0.79 -1.01 -3.03
C ASP A 22 1.85 -2.12 -2.98
N ALA A 23 2.52 -2.40 -4.10
CA ALA A 23 3.62 -3.36 -4.13
C ALA A 23 4.77 -2.95 -3.21
N ILE A 24 5.16 -1.67 -3.20
CA ILE A 24 6.19 -1.14 -2.30
C ILE A 24 5.77 -1.25 -0.84
N ILE A 25 4.52 -0.90 -0.53
CA ILE A 25 3.99 -1.00 0.85
C ILE A 25 3.97 -2.46 1.31
N ASN A 26 3.57 -3.40 0.46
CA ASN A 26 3.61 -4.83 0.78
C ASN A 26 5.03 -5.35 1.00
N ALA A 27 5.97 -4.96 0.15
CA ALA A 27 7.38 -5.33 0.33
C ALA A 27 7.95 -4.79 1.65
N ALA A 28 7.62 -3.54 1.99
CA ALA A 28 8.00 -2.94 3.27
C ALA A 28 7.34 -3.65 4.46
N ALA A 29 6.08 -4.09 4.33
CA ALA A 29 5.40 -4.85 5.38
C ALA A 29 6.08 -6.21 5.61
N LEU A 30 6.42 -6.94 4.54
CA LEU A 30 7.18 -8.19 4.63
C LEU A 30 8.56 -7.95 5.28
N GLY A 31 9.27 -6.90 4.86
CA GLY A 31 10.53 -6.50 5.48
C GLY A 31 10.37 -6.17 6.96
N TRP A 32 9.32 -5.45 7.34
CA TRP A 32 9.01 -5.14 8.73
C TRP A 32 8.79 -6.40 9.56
N THR A 33 8.04 -7.38 9.05
CA THR A 33 7.84 -8.67 9.75
C THR A 33 9.13 -9.44 10.00
N ALA A 34 10.16 -9.27 9.16
CA ALA A 34 11.46 -9.92 9.36
C ALA A 34 12.25 -9.34 10.54
N PHE A 35 11.90 -8.15 11.03
CA PHE A 35 12.49 -7.55 12.22
C PHE A 35 11.83 -7.99 13.54
N ASP A 36 10.85 -8.90 13.48
CA ASP A 36 10.24 -9.47 14.68
C ASP A 36 11.31 -10.14 15.56
N GLY A 37 11.24 -9.90 16.86
CA GLY A 37 12.25 -10.31 17.84
C GLY A 37 13.60 -9.57 17.81
N HIS A 38 13.90 -8.77 16.78
CA HIS A 38 15.15 -7.99 16.67
C HIS A 38 14.98 -6.54 17.18
N VAL A 39 13.74 -6.09 17.34
CA VAL A 39 13.38 -4.75 17.81
C VAL A 39 12.87 -4.81 19.25
N ARG A 40 13.07 -3.74 20.02
CA ARG A 40 12.55 -3.64 21.40
C ARG A 40 11.04 -3.89 21.40
N PRO A 41 10.50 -4.75 22.29
CA PRO A 41 9.09 -5.15 22.29
C PRO A 41 8.11 -3.97 22.33
N VAL A 42 8.45 -2.93 23.10
CA VAL A 42 7.61 -1.73 23.23
C VAL A 42 7.53 -0.97 21.90
N LEU A 43 8.65 -0.85 21.18
CA LEU A 43 8.69 -0.15 19.89
C LEU A 43 7.92 -0.94 18.83
N TRP A 44 8.12 -2.25 18.80
CA TRP A 44 7.36 -3.17 17.94
C TRP A 44 5.85 -3.05 18.16
N ALA A 45 5.41 -3.15 19.42
CA ALA A 45 4.00 -3.03 19.78
C ALA A 45 3.42 -1.65 19.42
N SER A 46 4.18 -0.58 19.66
CA SER A 46 3.74 0.79 19.36
C SER A 46 3.51 1.02 17.86
N VAL A 47 4.44 0.55 17.02
CA VAL A 47 4.31 0.68 15.56
C VAL A 47 3.12 -0.14 15.05
N ASN A 48 2.98 -1.39 15.49
CA ASN A 48 1.87 -2.24 15.05
C ASN A 48 0.52 -1.72 15.55
N MET A 49 0.44 -1.18 16.78
CA MET A 49 -0.76 -0.54 17.30
C MET A 49 -1.15 0.67 16.45
N PHE A 50 -0.18 1.54 16.14
CA PHE A 50 -0.41 2.71 15.30
C PHE A 50 -0.91 2.33 13.89
N LEU A 51 -0.25 1.36 13.25
CA LEU A 51 -0.67 0.86 11.93
C LEU A 51 -2.07 0.24 11.99
N GLY A 52 -2.39 -0.51 13.04
CA GLY A 52 -3.72 -1.09 13.26
C GLY A 52 -4.80 -0.02 13.37
N VAL A 53 -4.56 1.05 14.14
CA VAL A 53 -5.46 2.19 14.25
C VAL A 53 -5.62 2.90 12.90
N ALA A 54 -4.52 3.14 12.18
CA ALA A 54 -4.57 3.79 10.87
C ALA A 54 -5.43 2.99 9.87
N VAL A 55 -5.31 1.66 9.86
CA VAL A 55 -6.16 0.78 9.02
C VAL A 55 -7.62 0.85 9.45
N ALA A 56 -7.90 0.83 10.76
CA ALA A 56 -9.26 0.94 11.26
C ALA A 56 -9.91 2.26 10.82
N VAL A 57 -9.19 3.39 10.94
CA VAL A 57 -9.65 4.70 10.46
C VAL A 57 -9.87 4.70 8.95
N ALA A 58 -8.91 4.16 8.17
CA ALA A 58 -9.02 4.11 6.71
C ALA A 58 -10.26 3.35 6.23
N ARG A 59 -10.69 2.32 6.96
CA ARG A 59 -11.91 1.54 6.65
C ARG A 59 -13.21 2.29 6.94
N VAL A 60 -13.19 3.28 7.83
CA VAL A 60 -14.37 4.08 8.20
C VAL A 60 -14.63 5.19 7.17
N ILE A 61 -13.62 5.59 6.40
CA ILE A 61 -13.76 6.61 5.37
C ILE A 61 -14.59 6.03 4.22
N PRO A 62 -15.79 6.58 3.92
CA PRO A 62 -16.62 6.09 2.84
C PRO A 62 -15.89 6.28 1.52
N GLN A 63 -15.65 5.18 0.80
CA GLN A 63 -15.10 5.28 -0.54
C GLN A 63 -16.17 5.87 -1.47
N PRO A 64 -15.82 6.88 -2.29
CA PRO A 64 -16.76 7.42 -3.27
C PRO A 64 -17.25 6.29 -4.17
N LYS A 65 -18.57 6.19 -4.36
CA LYS A 65 -19.14 5.22 -5.29
C LYS A 65 -18.56 5.51 -6.67
N VAL A 66 -17.88 4.53 -7.24
CA VAL A 66 -17.48 4.55 -8.65
C VAL A 66 -18.78 4.39 -9.45
N THR A 67 -19.51 5.48 -9.65
CA THR A 67 -20.63 5.52 -10.59
C THR A 67 -20.02 5.60 -11.98
N GLY A 68 -19.75 4.44 -12.57
CA GLY A 68 -19.65 4.35 -14.02
C GLY A 68 -21.03 4.72 -14.57
N THR A 69 -21.18 5.94 -15.06
CA THR A 69 -22.28 6.24 -15.97
C THR A 69 -21.92 5.56 -17.29
N GLU A 70 -22.53 4.40 -17.51
CA GLU A 70 -22.74 3.82 -18.84
C GLU A 70 -23.51 4.79 -19.74
#